data_AF-A0A8X6GCY9-F1
#
_entry.id   AF-A0A8X6GCY9-F1
#
_cell.length_a   1.000
_cell.length_b   1.000
_cell.length_c   1.000
_cell.angle_alpha   90.00
_cell.angle_beta   90.00
_cell.angle_gamma   90.00
#
_symmetry.space_group_name_H-M   'P 1'
#
loop_
_entity.id
_entity.type
_entity.pdbx_description
1 polymer ?
#
loop_
_entity_poly.entity_id
_entity_poly.type
_entity_poly.pdbx_seq_one_letter_code
_entity_poly.pdbx_strand_id
1 'polypeptide(L)'
;MDVPKMWDLEVLGITDPIEKENESLLEEETLTHFKETIRLCEDQRYEVALPWLAGHPALCDKYDAAESRLRTATKRLINENYLEAYDNVFKQWESEGIIEAVALDQPAK
;
A
#
# COMPACT_ATOMS: atom_id res chain seq x y z
N MET A 1 1.20 -4.96 -37.70
CA MET A 1 -0.05 -4.74 -36.95
C MET A 1 -1.04 -5.76 -37.46
N ASP A 2 -1.52 -6.63 -36.58
CA ASP A 2 -2.51 -7.67 -36.90
C ASP A 2 -3.89 -7.03 -37.10
N VAL A 3 -4.49 -7.25 -38.27
CA VAL A 3 -5.81 -6.71 -38.65
C VAL A 3 -6.92 -7.02 -37.62
N PRO A 4 -6.96 -8.19 -36.95
CA PRO A 4 -7.95 -8.47 -35.90
C PRO A 4 -7.92 -7.46 -34.74
N LYS A 5 -6.74 -7.02 -34.30
CA LYS A 5 -6.59 -6.04 -33.21
C LYS A 5 -7.14 -4.65 -33.55
N MET A 6 -7.36 -4.37 -34.83
CA MET A 6 -7.88 -3.09 -35.29
C MET A 6 -9.42 -3.02 -35.15
N TRP A 7 -10.08 -4.15 -34.91
CA TRP A 7 -11.52 -4.29 -34.69
C TRP A 7 -11.88 -4.60 -33.23
N ASP A 8 -10.90 -4.66 -32.34
CA ASP A 8 -11.15 -4.76 -30.91
C ASP A 8 -11.86 -3.47 -30.47
N LEU A 9 -13.08 -3.59 -29.94
CA LEU A 9 -13.90 -2.45 -29.52
C LEU A 9 -13.21 -1.62 -28.43
N GLU A 10 -12.41 -2.26 -27.58
CA GLU A 10 -11.50 -1.63 -26.62
C GLU A 10 -10.48 -0.69 -27.30
N VAL A 11 -9.90 -1.09 -28.44
CA VAL A 11 -8.93 -0.29 -29.21
C VAL A 11 -9.60 0.90 -29.90
N LEU A 12 -10.89 0.77 -30.22
CA LEU A 12 -11.71 1.85 -30.78
C LEU A 12 -12.31 2.78 -29.70
N GLY A 13 -12.04 2.52 -28.42
CA GLY A 13 -12.59 3.29 -27.30
C GLY A 13 -14.11 3.12 -27.12
N ILE A 14 -14.68 2.05 -27.67
CA ILE A 14 -16.09 1.69 -27.54
C ILE A 14 -16.18 0.64 -26.44
N THR A 15 -16.24 1.11 -25.20
CA THR A 15 -16.44 0.26 -24.02
C THR A 15 -17.93 -0.01 -23.83
N ASP A 16 -18.30 -1.21 -23.38
CA ASP A 16 -19.70 -1.54 -23.14
C ASP A 16 -20.31 -0.57 -22.11
N PRO A 17 -21.54 -0.07 -22.33
CA PRO A 17 -22.17 0.88 -21.40
C PRO A 17 -22.21 0.36 -19.95
N ILE A 18 -22.38 -0.96 -19.77
CA ILE A 18 -22.43 -1.60 -18.45
C ILE A 18 -21.07 -1.53 -17.75
N GLU A 19 -19.98 -1.71 -18.49
CA GLU A 19 -18.61 -1.62 -17.93
C GLU A 19 -18.28 -0.18 -17.54
N LYS A 20 -18.69 0.79 -18.37
CA LYS A 20 -18.51 2.21 -18.08
C LYS A 20 -19.32 2.68 -16.85
N GLU A 21 -20.55 2.19 -16.70
CA GLU A 21 -21.39 2.48 -15.54
C GLU A 21 -20.78 1.84 -14.27
N ASN A 22 -20.27 0.62 -14.34
CA ASN A 22 -19.59 -0.04 -13.22
C ASN A 22 -18.29 0.67 -12.82
N GLU A 23 -17.50 1.14 -13.78
CA GLU A 23 -16.29 1.93 -13.53
C GLU A 23 -16.65 3.25 -12.83
N SER A 24 -17.67 3.96 -13.33
CA SER A 24 -18.14 5.21 -12.70
C SER A 24 -18.68 5.00 -11.28
N LEU A 25 -19.37 3.88 -11.01
CA LEU A 25 -19.84 3.53 -9.68
C LEU A 25 -18.67 3.30 -8.71
N LEU A 26 -17.64 2.57 -9.16
CA LEU A 26 -16.44 2.29 -8.38
C LEU A 26 -15.64 3.58 -8.08
N GLU A 27 -15.58 4.50 -9.04
CA GLU A 27 -15.00 5.82 -8.86
C GLU A 27 -15.79 6.65 -7.82
N GLU A 28 -17.12 6.64 -7.88
CA GLU A 28 -17.97 7.32 -6.89
C GLU A 28 -17.79 6.71 -5.49
N GLU A 29 -17.74 5.39 -5.36
CA GLU A 29 -17.46 4.70 -4.09
C GLU A 29 -16.07 5.03 -3.54
N THR A 30 -15.05 5.09 -4.40
CA THR A 30 -13.69 5.48 -4.01
C THR A 30 -13.64 6.93 -3.52
N LEU A 31 -14.33 7.83 -4.22
CA LEU A 31 -14.41 9.25 -3.87
C LEU A 31 -15.18 9.49 -2.57
N THR A 32 -16.27 8.74 -2.34
CA THR A 32 -17.03 8.81 -1.09
C THR A 32 -16.19 8.32 0.07
N HIS A 33 -15.53 7.16 -0.05
CA HIS A 33 -14.63 6.64 0.99
C HIS A 33 -13.48 7.61 1.32
N PHE A 34 -12.86 8.21 0.29
CA PHE A 34 -11.83 9.21 0.46
C PHE A 34 -12.32 10.43 1.26
N LYS A 35 -13.49 10.97 0.89
CA LYS A 35 -14.10 12.14 1.56
C LYS A 35 -14.52 11.84 3.00
N GLU A 36 -14.99 10.63 3.27
CA GLU A 36 -15.40 10.22 4.62
C GLU A 36 -14.21 9.98 5.54
N THR A 37 -13.10 9.50 4.98
CA THR A 37 -11.96 9.05 5.79
C THR A 37 -10.82 10.05 5.86
N ILE A 38 -10.87 11.14 5.09
CA ILE A 38 -9.92 12.23 5.20
C ILE A 38 -10.04 12.93 6.55
N ARG A 39 -8.91 13.07 7.25
CA ARG A 39 -8.81 13.75 8.54
C ARG A 39 -7.65 14.72 8.49
N LEU A 40 -7.83 15.88 9.13
CA LEU A 40 -6.75 16.84 9.32
C LEU A 40 -6.10 16.56 10.68
N CYS A 41 -4.82 16.20 10.65
CA CYS A 41 -4.04 15.98 11.85
C CYS A 41 -3.53 17.30 12.46
N GLU A 42 -3.12 17.24 13.72
CA GLU A 42 -2.63 18.40 14.48
C GLU A 42 -1.38 19.04 13.86
N ASP A 43 -0.62 18.26 13.10
CA ASP A 43 0.55 18.68 12.34
C ASP A 43 0.21 19.28 10.95
N GLN A 44 -1.07 19.60 10.70
CA GLN A 44 -1.61 20.14 9.46
C GLN A 44 -1.50 19.19 8.24
N ARG A 45 -1.32 17.89 8.47
CA ARG A 45 -1.31 16.88 7.40
C ARG A 45 -2.69 16.27 7.21
N TYR A 46 -3.00 15.88 5.98
CA TYR A 46 -4.18 15.09 5.68
C TYR A 46 -3.85 13.60 5.78
N GLU A 47 -4.56 12.90 6.63
CA GLU A 47 -4.54 11.44 6.70
C GLU A 47 -5.80 10.88 6.07
N VAL A 48 -5.66 9.75 5.37
CA VAL A 48 -6.77 9.02 4.73
C VAL A 48 -6.56 7.55 5.03
N ALA A 49 -7.63 6.81 5.30
CA ALA A 49 -7.49 5.37 5.48
C ALA A 49 -7.20 4.66 4.16
N LEU A 50 -6.46 3.58 4.29
CA LEU A 50 -6.26 2.59 3.25
C LEU A 50 -7.03 1.32 3.60
N PRO A 51 -7.50 0.57 2.58
CA PRO A 51 -7.40 0.82 1.15
C PRO A 51 -8.48 1.79 0.62
N TRP A 52 -8.14 2.65 -0.34
CA TRP A 52 -9.10 3.60 -0.92
C TRP A 52 -10.08 2.95 -1.93
N LEU A 53 -9.74 1.77 -2.47
CA LEU A 53 -10.53 1.08 -3.49
C LEU A 53 -11.53 0.13 -2.84
N ALA A 54 -12.81 0.23 -3.22
CA ALA A 54 -13.83 -0.72 -2.81
C ALA A 54 -13.51 -2.13 -3.35
N GLY A 55 -13.68 -3.14 -2.49
CA GLY A 55 -13.43 -4.54 -2.86
C GLY A 55 -11.96 -4.98 -2.92
N HIS A 56 -11.02 -4.19 -2.37
CA HIS A 56 -9.61 -4.60 -2.30
C HIS A 56 -9.47 -5.95 -1.54
N PRO A 57 -8.81 -6.96 -2.12
CA PRO A 57 -8.65 -8.26 -1.47
C PRO A 57 -7.86 -8.11 -0.16
N ALA A 58 -8.14 -8.96 0.83
CA ALA A 58 -7.34 -8.98 2.05
C ALA A 58 -5.86 -9.18 1.70
N LEU A 59 -4.98 -8.40 2.33
CA LEU A 59 -3.54 -8.59 2.15
C LEU A 59 -3.19 -10.01 2.63
N CYS A 60 -2.50 -10.75 1.78
CA CYS A 60 -2.02 -12.07 2.16
C CYS A 60 -0.98 -11.93 3.25
N ASP A 61 -1.10 -12.72 4.32
CA ASP A 61 -0.06 -12.80 5.33
C ASP A 61 1.23 -13.36 4.68
N LYS A 62 2.29 -12.56 4.72
CA LYS A 62 3.62 -12.90 4.20
C LYS A 62 4.66 -12.95 5.31
N TYR A 63 4.22 -13.21 6.55
CA TYR A 63 5.08 -13.27 7.73
C TYR A 63 6.36 -14.08 7.48
N ASP A 64 6.24 -15.34 7.05
CA ASP A 64 7.40 -16.23 6.84
C ASP A 64 8.42 -15.65 5.84
N ALA A 65 7.91 -15.04 4.75
CA ALA A 65 8.76 -14.44 3.73
C ALA A 65 9.44 -13.16 4.24
N ALA A 66 8.72 -12.35 5.01
CA ALA A 66 9.25 -11.14 5.65
C ALA A 66 10.32 -11.51 6.69
N GLU A 67 10.05 -12.50 7.53
CA GLU A 67 10.96 -13.00 8.55
C GLU A 67 12.25 -13.57 7.93
N SER A 68 12.13 -14.38 6.88
CA SER A 68 13.27 -14.93 6.14
C SER A 68 14.15 -13.84 5.53
N ARG A 69 13.54 -12.81 4.93
CA ARG A 69 14.25 -11.64 4.39
C ARG A 69 14.95 -10.86 5.49
N LEU A 70 14.28 -10.64 6.62
CA LEU A 70 14.87 -9.97 7.78
C LEU A 70 16.12 -10.72 8.26
N ARG A 71 16.00 -12.03 8.53
CA ARG A 71 17.13 -12.86 8.97
C ARG A 71 18.32 -12.80 8.00
N THR A 72 18.04 -12.84 6.70
CA THR A 72 19.09 -12.77 5.67
C THR A 72 19.74 -11.39 5.60
N ALA A 73 18.94 -10.32 5.65
CA ALA A 73 19.43 -8.95 5.67
C ALA A 73 20.30 -8.68 6.91
N THR A 74 19.85 -9.11 8.11
CA THR A 74 20.61 -8.97 9.35
C THR A 74 21.96 -9.69 9.28
N LYS A 75 22.01 -10.92 8.75
CA LYS A 75 23.28 -11.64 8.55
C LYS A 75 24.24 -10.87 7.64
N ARG A 76 23.72 -10.30 6.55
CA ARG A 76 24.51 -9.50 5.61
C ARG A 76 25.05 -8.22 6.26
N LEU A 77 24.21 -7.50 7.00
CA LEU A 77 24.58 -6.29 7.75
C LEU A 77 25.68 -6.54 8.78
N ILE A 78 25.62 -7.67 9.49
CA ILE A 78 26.68 -8.08 10.43
C ILE A 78 27.98 -8.36 9.69
N ASN A 79 27.92 -9.13 8.60
CA ASN A 79 29.12 -9.48 7.83
C ASN A 79 29.81 -8.27 7.17
N GLU A 80 29.02 -7.26 6.79
CA GLU A 80 29.52 -5.99 6.22
C GLU A 80 29.81 -4.92 7.29
N ASN A 81 29.64 -5.24 8.59
CA ASN A 81 29.84 -4.34 9.73
C ASN A 81 29.01 -3.04 9.67
N TYR A 82 27.79 -3.10 9.13
CA TYR A 82 26.86 -1.97 9.02
C TYR A 82 25.71 -2.02 10.01
N LEU A 83 25.63 -3.04 10.87
CA LEU A 83 24.50 -3.24 11.78
C LEU A 83 24.24 -2.03 12.67
N GLU A 84 25.29 -1.50 13.31
CA GLU A 84 25.18 -0.35 14.22
C GLU A 84 24.78 0.94 13.48
N ALA A 85 25.29 1.14 12.26
CA ALA A 85 24.92 2.29 11.44
C ALA A 85 23.42 2.28 11.11
N TYR A 86 22.86 1.11 10.76
CA TYR A 86 21.42 0.97 10.50
C TYR A 86 20.57 1.09 11.78
N ASP A 87 21.03 0.54 12.89
CA ASP A 87 20.36 0.67 14.19
C ASP A 87 20.21 2.16 14.60
N ASN A 88 21.24 2.97 14.35
CA ASN A 88 21.18 4.41 14.60
C ASN A 88 20.15 5.12 13.70
N VAL A 89 20.00 4.71 12.44
CA VAL A 89 18.97 5.25 11.54
C VAL A 89 17.57 4.92 12.05
N PHE A 90 17.34 3.69 12.52
CA PHE A 90 16.04 3.32 13.09
C PHE A 90 15.72 4.11 14.36
N LYS A 91 16.69 4.30 15.26
CA LYS A 91 16.51 5.15 16.44
C LYS A 91 16.20 6.60 16.08
N GLN A 92 16.84 7.13 15.05
CA GLN A 92 16.54 8.46 14.54
C GLN A 92 15.10 8.53 14.03
N TRP A 93 14.66 7.58 13.21
CA TRP A 93 13.29 7.52 12.71
C TRP A 93 12.26 7.36 13.82
N GLU A 94 12.56 6.60 14.86
CA GLU A 94 11.71 6.49 16.04
C GLU A 94 11.62 7.83 16.77
N SER A 95 12.75 8.53 16.95
CA SER A 95 12.77 9.86 17.58
C SER A 95 12.05 10.94 16.76
N GLU A 96 12.03 10.80 15.44
CA GLU A 96 11.32 11.68 14.50
C GLU A 96 9.83 11.30 14.37
N GLY A 97 9.40 10.20 14.99
CA GLY A 97 8.03 9.69 14.89
C GLY A 97 7.67 9.13 13.51
N ILE A 98 8.66 8.72 12.71
CA ILE A 98 8.45 8.08 11.41
C ILE A 98 8.08 6.60 11.59
N ILE A 99 8.65 5.95 12.60
CA ILE A 99 8.33 4.57 12.97
C ILE A 99 7.94 4.50 14.44
N GLU A 100 7.13 3.51 14.79
CA GLU A 100 6.70 3.23 16.16
C GLU A 100 6.91 1.76 16.50
N ALA A 101 7.18 1.48 17.78
CA ALA A 101 7.26 0.12 18.27
C ALA A 101 5.85 -0.48 18.43
N VAL A 102 5.61 -1.63 17.79
CA VAL A 102 4.34 -2.35 17.91
C VAL A 102 4.30 -3.10 19.25
N ALA A 103 3.22 -2.93 20.01
CA ALA A 103 3.00 -3.69 21.24
C ALA A 103 2.75 -5.18 20.91
N LEU A 104 3.44 -6.09 21.61
CA LEU A 104 3.39 -7.54 21.37
C LEU A 104 1.97 -8.16 21.53
N ASP A 105 1.06 -7.47 22.21
CA ASP A 105 -0.30 -7.93 22.50
C ASP A 105 -1.35 -7.44 21.48
N GLN A 106 -0.95 -6.69 20.45
CA GLN A 106 -1.89 -6.32 19.38
C GLN A 106 -1.90 -7.42 18.31
N PRO A 107 -3.07 -8.06 18.06
CA PRO A 107 -3.18 -8.93 16.89
C PRO A 107 -2.90 -8.11 15.64
N ALA A 108 -2.16 -8.70 14.70
CA ALA A 108 -1.92 -8.10 13.39
C ALA A 108 -3.26 -7.63 12.81
N LYS A 109 -3.34 -6.33 12.54
CA LYS A 109 -4.56 -5.63 12.10
C LYS A 109 -4.89 -5.95 10.65
#